data_AF-A0A7K5SA46-F1
#
_entry.id   AF-A0A7K5SA46-F1
#
_cell.length_a   1.000
_cell.length_b   1.000
_cell.length_c   1.000
_cell.angle_alpha   90.00
_cell.angle_beta   90.00
_cell.angle_gamma   90.00
#
_symmetry.space_group_name_H-M   'P 1'
#
loop_
_entity.id
_entity.type
_entity.pdbx_description
1 polymer ?
#
loop_
_entity_poly.entity_id
_entity_poly.type
_entity_poly.pdbx_seq_one_letter_code
_entity_poly.pdbx_strand_id
1 'polypeptide(L)'
;QMIIEPTSPKLLPDPLREPYYQPPYTLVIELTGVLLHPEWSLVTGWRFKKRPGIEHLLQQLAPLYEIVVFTSETGMTAFPLIDSIDPHGFVSYRLFRDATRYMDGHHVKDISCLNRDPARVVVVDWCRDSFRLQPYNGLALPRWDGGSEDRALY
;
A
#
# COMPACT_ATOMS: atom_id res chain seq x y z
N GLN A 1 -20.61 -12.79 -17.21
CA GLN A 1 -20.52 -12.19 -15.87
C GLN A 1 -19.60 -10.98 -16.00
N MET A 2 -20.11 -9.77 -15.73
CA MET A 2 -19.24 -8.59 -15.65
C MET A 2 -18.29 -8.81 -14.48
N ILE A 3 -16.99 -8.67 -14.72
CA ILE A 3 -15.98 -8.61 -13.65
C ILE A 3 -16.28 -7.32 -12.90
N ILE A 4 -16.87 -7.43 -11.71
CA ILE A 4 -17.14 -6.28 -10.84
C ILE A 4 -15.89 -6.09 -10.00
N GLU A 5 -15.20 -4.98 -10.20
CA GLU A 5 -14.10 -4.53 -9.35
C GLU A 5 -14.68 -3.55 -8.30
N PRO A 6 -14.43 -3.76 -7.00
CA PRO A 6 -13.52 -4.73 -6.41
C PRO A 6 -14.13 -6.14 -6.30
N THR A 7 -13.26 -7.16 -6.32
CA THR A 7 -13.64 -8.59 -6.26
C THR A 7 -14.50 -8.98 -5.05
N SER A 8 -14.51 -8.18 -3.98
CA SER A 8 -15.28 -8.40 -2.76
C SER A 8 -15.81 -7.10 -2.15
N PRO A 9 -17.02 -7.10 -1.54
CA PRO A 9 -17.51 -5.96 -0.76
C PRO A 9 -16.70 -5.69 0.52
N LYS A 10 -16.00 -6.72 1.03
CA LYS A 10 -15.07 -6.64 2.17
C LYS A 10 -13.70 -7.14 1.75
N LEU A 11 -12.70 -6.26 1.79
CA LEU A 11 -11.33 -6.54 1.35
C LEU A 11 -10.48 -7.16 2.47
N LEU A 12 -10.73 -6.80 3.73
CA LEU A 12 -10.01 -7.35 4.88
C LEU A 12 -10.97 -8.16 5.77
N PRO A 13 -10.46 -9.18 6.49
CA PRO A 13 -11.25 -9.93 7.47
C PRO A 13 -11.67 -9.05 8.64
N ASP A 14 -12.54 -9.58 9.49
CA ASP A 14 -12.92 -8.89 10.72
C ASP A 14 -11.70 -8.68 11.63
N PRO A 15 -11.63 -7.57 12.37
CA PRO A 15 -10.54 -7.32 13.31
C PRO A 15 -10.37 -8.45 14.33
N LEU A 16 -9.12 -8.69 14.70
CA LEU A 16 -8.75 -9.66 15.73
C LEU A 16 -9.39 -9.27 17.07
N ARG A 17 -9.80 -10.31 17.81
CA ARG A 17 -10.36 -10.18 19.16
C ARG A 17 -9.35 -10.70 20.17
N GLU A 18 -9.54 -10.30 21.42
CA GLU A 18 -8.81 -10.86 22.56
C GLU A 18 -8.78 -12.40 22.49
N PRO A 19 -7.62 -13.06 22.67
CA PRO A 19 -6.36 -12.55 23.23
C PRO A 19 -5.37 -11.93 22.22
N TYR A 20 -5.72 -11.87 20.93
CA TYR A 20 -4.82 -11.36 19.90
C TYR A 20 -4.85 -9.83 19.84
N TYR A 21 -3.67 -9.23 19.79
CA TYR A 21 -3.53 -7.78 19.65
C TYR A 21 -3.60 -7.37 18.18
N GLN A 22 -4.42 -6.35 17.88
CA GLN A 22 -4.41 -5.65 16.61
C GLN A 22 -4.23 -4.15 16.88
N PRO A 23 -3.33 -3.46 16.16
CA PRO A 23 -3.17 -2.03 16.32
C PRO A 23 -4.48 -1.26 16.04
N PRO A 24 -4.74 -0.15 16.75
CA PRO A 24 -6.02 0.55 16.68
C PRO A 24 -6.23 1.37 15.39
N TYR A 25 -5.16 1.64 14.63
CA TYR A 25 -5.19 2.40 13.39
C TYR A 25 -4.72 1.52 12.23
N THR A 26 -5.21 1.80 11.02
CA THR A 26 -4.80 1.12 9.79
C THR A 26 -4.05 2.09 8.89
N LEU A 27 -2.85 1.70 8.47
CA LEU A 27 -2.07 2.44 7.49
C LEU A 27 -2.12 1.72 6.15
N VAL A 28 -2.72 2.35 5.16
CA VAL A 28 -2.73 1.89 3.77
C VAL A 28 -1.59 2.57 3.04
N ILE A 29 -0.67 1.83 2.44
CA ILE A 29 0.50 2.39 1.76
C ILE A 29 0.64 1.87 0.33
N GLU A 30 0.87 2.77 -0.63
CA GLU A 30 1.23 2.41 -2.00
C GLU A 30 2.64 1.79 -2.05
N LEU A 31 2.83 0.83 -2.95
CA LEU A 31 4.12 0.20 -3.20
C LEU A 31 4.95 1.05 -4.16
N THR A 32 4.48 1.25 -5.39
CA THR A 32 5.26 1.87 -6.47
C THR A 32 5.15 3.39 -6.43
N GLY A 33 6.30 4.08 -6.41
CA GLY A 33 6.38 5.53 -6.30
C GLY A 33 6.36 6.05 -4.86
N VAL A 34 6.06 5.20 -3.88
CA VAL A 34 6.19 5.50 -2.43
C VAL A 34 7.30 4.68 -1.79
N LEU A 35 7.28 3.35 -1.90
CA LEU A 35 8.28 2.45 -1.32
C LEU A 35 9.31 1.99 -2.35
N LEU A 36 8.88 1.68 -3.57
CA LEU A 36 9.72 1.14 -4.62
C LEU A 36 9.71 2.02 -5.87
N HIS A 37 10.80 2.01 -6.62
CA HIS A 37 10.89 2.68 -7.91
C HIS A 37 11.36 1.69 -8.99
N PRO A 38 10.57 1.47 -10.07
CA PRO A 38 10.99 0.59 -11.16
C PRO A 38 12.06 1.27 -11.99
N GLU A 39 13.15 0.56 -12.27
CA GLU A 39 14.21 1.00 -13.16
C GLU A 39 14.44 -0.05 -14.24
N TRP A 40 14.84 0.40 -15.42
CA TRP A 40 15.21 -0.50 -16.50
C TRP A 40 16.59 -0.14 -17.03
N SER A 41 17.40 -1.17 -17.31
CA SER A 41 18.65 -1.03 -18.04
C SER A 41 18.85 -2.18 -19.02
N LEU A 42 19.67 -1.98 -20.05
CA LEU A 42 20.03 -3.01 -21.02
C LEU A 42 20.74 -4.21 -20.37
N VAL A 43 21.48 -3.98 -19.27
CA VAL A 43 22.29 -5.01 -18.60
C VAL A 43 21.44 -5.87 -17.68
N THR A 44 20.48 -5.24 -16.99
CA THR A 44 19.77 -5.88 -15.87
C THR A 44 18.30 -6.14 -16.15
N GLY A 45 17.75 -5.59 -17.23
CA GLY A 45 16.32 -5.52 -17.45
C GLY A 45 15.62 -4.70 -16.37
N TRP A 46 14.36 -5.04 -16.10
CA TRP A 46 13.55 -4.43 -15.05
C TRP A 46 14.06 -4.81 -13.67
N ARG A 47 14.28 -3.80 -12.83
CA ARG A 47 14.58 -3.91 -11.41
C ARG A 47 13.75 -2.92 -10.61
N PHE A 48 13.70 -3.11 -9.30
CA PHE A 48 13.06 -2.18 -8.37
C PHE A 48 14.08 -1.71 -7.35
N LYS A 49 14.29 -0.39 -7.29
CA LYS A 49 15.05 0.25 -6.23
C LYS A 49 14.18 0.35 -4.98
N LYS A 50 14.80 0.11 -3.82
CA LYS A 50 14.19 0.29 -2.50
C LYS A 50 14.42 1.71 -2.02
N ARG A 51 13.37 2.43 -1.62
CA ARG A 51 13.49 3.75 -1.01
C ARG A 51 14.29 3.67 0.29
N PRO A 52 15.25 4.57 0.52
CA PRO A 52 15.94 4.64 1.81
C PRO A 52 14.94 4.80 2.96
N GLY A 53 15.13 4.05 4.05
CA GLY A 53 14.31 4.16 5.27
C GLY A 53 13.11 3.21 5.39
N ILE A 54 12.77 2.40 4.37
CA ILE A 54 11.59 1.51 4.42
C ILE A 54 11.58 0.60 5.65
N GLU A 55 12.69 -0.09 5.93
CA GLU A 55 12.75 -1.04 7.05
C GLU A 55 12.53 -0.33 8.39
N HIS A 56 13.14 0.85 8.56
CA HIS A 56 12.95 1.67 9.75
C HIS A 56 11.50 2.12 9.91
N LEU A 57 10.89 2.61 8.83
CA LEU A 57 9.49 3.03 8.80
C LEU A 57 8.56 1.88 9.21
N LEU A 58 8.69 0.71 8.56
CA LEU A 58 7.85 -0.45 8.87
C LEU A 58 8.02 -0.90 10.32
N GLN A 59 9.25 -0.96 10.81
CA GLN A 59 9.54 -1.35 12.19
C GLN A 59 8.95 -0.39 13.22
N GLN A 60 9.00 0.93 12.97
CA GLN A 60 8.43 1.92 13.88
C GLN A 60 6.89 1.93 13.85
N LEU A 61 6.28 1.69 12.68
CA LEU A 61 4.84 1.78 12.50
C LEU A 61 4.10 0.49 12.85
N ALA A 62 4.72 -0.69 12.71
CA ALA A 62 4.10 -1.98 13.00
C ALA A 62 3.40 -2.10 14.36
N PRO A 63 3.96 -1.59 15.50
CA PRO A 63 3.25 -1.65 16.78
C PRO A 63 2.07 -0.66 16.88
N LEU A 64 2.02 0.37 16.04
CA LEU A 64 1.04 1.47 16.11
C LEU A 64 -0.07 1.34 15.07
N TYR A 65 0.24 0.70 13.94
CA TYR A 65 -0.63 0.58 12.77
C TYR A 65 -0.68 -0.85 12.26
N GLU A 66 -1.87 -1.28 11.88
CA GLU A 66 -2.05 -2.39 10.96
C GLU A 66 -1.63 -1.92 9.56
N ILE A 67 -0.48 -2.40 9.08
CA ILE A 67 0.09 -1.97 7.80
C ILE A 67 -0.52 -2.80 6.68
N VAL A 68 -1.15 -2.12 5.71
CA VAL A 68 -1.76 -2.71 4.53
C VAL A 68 -1.08 -2.13 3.29
N VAL A 69 -0.37 -2.96 2.53
CA VAL A 69 0.11 -2.54 1.21
C VAL A 69 -1.08 -2.64 0.26
N PHE A 70 -1.52 -1.52 -0.29
CA PHE A 70 -2.59 -1.49 -1.29
C PHE A 70 -2.05 -0.81 -2.54
N THR A 71 -1.84 -1.58 -3.61
CA THR A 71 -1.19 -1.11 -4.84
C THR A 71 -2.05 -1.35 -6.07
N SER A 72 -1.89 -0.49 -7.08
CA SER A 72 -2.42 -0.71 -8.43
C SER A 72 -1.59 -1.71 -9.24
N GLU A 73 -0.52 -2.26 -8.70
CA GLU A 73 0.25 -3.33 -9.34
C GLU A 73 -0.48 -4.68 -9.25
N THR A 74 -0.17 -5.57 -10.20
CA THR A 74 -0.71 -6.93 -10.17
C THR A 74 -0.03 -7.74 -9.06
N GLY A 75 -0.76 -8.69 -8.47
CA GLY A 75 -0.21 -9.57 -7.42
C GLY A 75 1.03 -10.34 -7.88
N MET A 76 1.09 -10.77 -9.14
CA MET A 76 2.26 -11.47 -9.69
C MET A 76 3.56 -10.64 -9.63
N THR A 77 3.45 -9.32 -9.81
CA THR A 77 4.60 -8.41 -9.75
C THR A 77 4.87 -7.94 -8.32
N ALA A 78 3.83 -7.53 -7.60
CA ALA A 78 3.97 -6.87 -6.30
C ALA A 78 4.31 -7.83 -5.17
N PHE A 79 3.78 -9.06 -5.20
CA PHE A 79 3.97 -10.02 -4.11
C PHE A 79 5.45 -10.29 -3.76
N PRO A 80 6.32 -10.71 -4.72
CA PRO A 80 7.74 -10.94 -4.40
C PRO A 80 8.48 -9.66 -4.00
N LEU A 81 8.01 -8.49 -4.45
CA LEU A 81 8.61 -7.22 -4.08
C LEU A 81 8.33 -6.86 -2.62
N ILE A 82 7.10 -7.08 -2.16
CA ILE A 82 6.71 -6.89 -0.76
C ILE A 82 7.53 -7.81 0.15
N ASP A 83 7.66 -9.09 -0.20
CA ASP A 83 8.50 -10.04 0.55
C ASP A 83 9.96 -9.57 0.65
N SER A 84 10.47 -8.90 -0.39
CA SER A 84 11.85 -8.42 -0.41
C SER A 84 12.08 -7.20 0.50
N ILE A 85 11.07 -6.38 0.77
CA ILE A 85 11.19 -5.17 1.60
C ILE A 85 10.72 -5.38 3.04
N ASP A 86 9.97 -6.44 3.29
CA ASP A 86 9.43 -6.78 4.61
C ASP A 86 9.83 -8.20 5.05
N PRO A 87 11.14 -8.46 5.28
CA PRO A 87 11.60 -9.79 5.69
C PRO A 87 11.14 -10.19 7.10
N HIS A 88 10.72 -9.22 7.93
CA HIS A 88 10.28 -9.45 9.30
C HIS A 88 8.76 -9.61 9.43
N GLY A 89 8.00 -9.41 8.35
CA GLY A 89 6.55 -9.62 8.32
C GLY A 89 5.74 -8.55 9.06
N PHE A 90 6.13 -7.29 8.96
CA PHE A 90 5.40 -6.15 9.52
C PHE A 90 4.11 -5.82 8.75
N VAL A 91 4.04 -6.13 7.45
CA VAL A 91 2.86 -5.91 6.61
C VAL A 91 1.80 -6.96 6.93
N SER A 92 0.66 -6.50 7.46
CA SER A 92 -0.46 -7.36 7.86
C SER A 92 -1.25 -7.90 6.66
N TYR A 93 -1.52 -7.05 5.66
CA TYR A 93 -2.30 -7.43 4.48
C TYR A 93 -1.75 -6.82 3.20
N ARG A 94 -2.02 -7.49 2.07
CA ARG A 94 -1.57 -7.11 0.73
C ARG A 94 -2.78 -7.09 -0.20
N LEU A 95 -3.09 -5.93 -0.75
CA LEU A 95 -4.17 -5.70 -1.69
C LEU A 95 -3.57 -5.23 -3.01
N PHE A 96 -3.99 -5.85 -4.11
CA PHE A 96 -3.44 -5.60 -5.45
C PHE A 96 -4.48 -4.95 -6.35
N ARG A 97 -4.16 -4.83 -7.65
CA ARG A 97 -5.01 -4.19 -8.66
C ARG A 97 -6.47 -4.66 -8.65
N ASP A 98 -6.71 -5.95 -8.46
CA ASP A 98 -8.05 -6.56 -8.44
C ASP A 98 -8.92 -6.11 -7.24
N ALA A 99 -8.30 -5.59 -6.19
CA ALA A 99 -9.00 -4.97 -5.06
C ALA A 99 -9.32 -3.47 -5.27
N THR A 100 -8.78 -2.85 -6.33
CA THR A 100 -9.06 -1.44 -6.65
C THR A 100 -10.38 -1.30 -7.41
N ARG A 101 -10.91 -0.08 -7.51
CA ARG A 101 -11.99 0.29 -8.42
C ARG A 101 -11.43 1.01 -9.63
N TYR A 102 -11.68 0.48 -10.82
CA TYR A 102 -11.34 1.20 -12.05
C TYR A 102 -12.43 2.23 -12.38
N MET A 103 -12.07 3.51 -12.36
CA MET A 103 -13.00 4.61 -12.61
C MET A 103 -12.31 5.72 -13.40
N ASP A 104 -12.93 6.16 -14.50
CA ASP A 104 -12.43 7.26 -15.35
C ASP A 104 -10.97 7.10 -15.80
N GLY A 105 -10.51 5.86 -16.01
CA GLY A 105 -9.13 5.57 -16.40
C GLY A 105 -8.14 5.39 -15.24
N HIS A 106 -8.59 5.56 -14.00
CA HIS A 106 -7.74 5.49 -12.80
C HIS A 106 -8.13 4.31 -11.90
N HIS A 107 -7.12 3.70 -11.27
CA HIS A 107 -7.34 2.75 -10.18
C HIS A 107 -7.51 3.50 -8.87
N VAL A 108 -8.67 3.35 -8.24
CA VAL A 108 -9.05 4.03 -7.01
C VAL A 108 -9.13 3.02 -5.87
N LYS A 109 -8.52 3.34 -4.74
CA LYS A 109 -8.49 2.57 -3.51
C LYS A 109 -9.63 3.01 -2.62
N ASP A 110 -10.76 2.31 -2.72
CA ASP A 110 -11.93 2.62 -1.91
C ASP A 110 -11.78 2.06 -0.49
N ILE A 111 -11.53 2.95 0.48
CA ILE A 111 -11.34 2.54 1.87
C ILE A 111 -12.64 2.02 2.51
N SER A 112 -13.81 2.34 1.96
CA SER A 112 -15.09 1.86 2.49
C SER A 112 -15.22 0.33 2.40
N CYS A 113 -14.45 -0.29 1.50
CA CYS A 113 -14.40 -1.74 1.33
C CYS A 113 -13.37 -2.41 2.26
N LEU A 114 -12.55 -1.67 3.02
CA LEU A 114 -11.49 -2.26 3.87
C LEU A 114 -12.01 -2.97 5.11
N ASN A 115 -13.30 -2.89 5.46
CA ASN A 115 -13.82 -3.43 6.72
C ASN A 115 -13.07 -2.86 7.96
N ARG A 116 -12.75 -1.56 7.91
CA ARG A 116 -12.14 -0.78 8.99
C ARG A 116 -12.92 0.51 9.17
N ASP A 117 -12.85 1.10 10.37
CA ASP A 117 -13.44 2.41 10.63
C ASP A 117 -12.67 3.49 9.83
N PRO A 118 -13.29 4.18 8.86
CA PRO A 118 -12.62 5.20 8.07
C PRO A 118 -12.01 6.32 8.92
N ALA A 119 -12.51 6.60 10.12
CA ALA A 119 -11.92 7.60 11.02
C ALA A 119 -10.53 7.20 11.54
N ARG A 120 -10.12 5.94 11.35
CA ARG A 120 -8.86 5.36 11.84
C ARG A 120 -7.96 4.84 10.73
N VAL A 121 -8.28 5.18 9.47
CA VAL A 121 -7.53 4.76 8.28
C VAL A 121 -6.77 5.95 7.73
N VAL A 122 -5.46 5.78 7.48
CA VAL A 122 -4.65 6.75 6.73
C VAL A 122 -4.17 6.07 5.45
N VAL A 123 -4.30 6.74 4.31
CA VAL A 123 -3.79 6.30 3.02
C VAL A 123 -2.58 7.13 2.64
N VAL A 124 -1.44 6.50 2.42
CA VAL A 124 -0.23 7.12 1.91
C VAL A 124 -0.03 6.70 0.47
N ASP A 125 -0.13 7.66 -0.44
CA ASP A 125 0.00 7.45 -1.89
C ASP A 125 0.73 8.64 -2.51
N TRP A 126 1.31 8.48 -3.68
CA TRP A 126 1.85 9.60 -4.44
C TRP A 126 0.80 10.22 -5.38
N CYS A 127 -0.23 9.45 -5.74
CA CYS A 127 -1.30 9.86 -6.64
C CYS A 127 -2.58 10.21 -5.85
N ARG A 128 -3.05 11.46 -5.96
CA ARG A 128 -4.27 11.92 -5.28
C ARG A 128 -5.54 11.24 -5.81
N ASP A 129 -5.55 10.85 -7.09
CA ASP A 129 -6.69 10.14 -7.69
C ASP A 129 -6.91 8.77 -7.05
N SER A 130 -5.86 8.13 -6.53
CA SER A 130 -5.94 6.83 -5.86
C SER A 130 -6.85 6.85 -4.64
N PHE A 131 -7.00 7.97 -3.94
CA PHE A 131 -7.84 8.08 -2.74
C PHE A 131 -8.93 9.15 -2.89
N ARG A 132 -9.31 9.47 -4.14
CA ARG A 132 -10.29 10.53 -4.44
C ARG A 132 -11.67 10.32 -3.83
N LEU A 133 -12.05 9.07 -3.52
CA LEU A 133 -13.32 8.77 -2.85
C LEU A 133 -13.28 9.14 -1.36
N GLN A 134 -12.10 9.22 -0.74
CA GLN A 134 -11.91 9.57 0.67
C GLN A 134 -10.71 10.53 0.82
N PRO A 135 -10.81 11.78 0.31
CA PRO A 135 -9.69 12.71 0.22
C PRO A 135 -9.10 13.11 1.58
N TYR A 136 -9.91 13.10 2.65
CA TYR A 136 -9.49 13.46 4.00
C TYR A 136 -8.67 12.37 4.70
N ASN A 137 -8.68 11.14 4.17
CA ASN A 137 -7.86 10.04 4.68
C ASN A 137 -6.47 9.98 4.01
N GLY A 138 -6.26 10.74 2.93
CA GLY A 138 -5.08 10.64 2.09
C GLY A 138 -3.97 11.62 2.42
N LEU A 139 -2.77 11.09 2.58
CA LEU A 139 -1.51 11.82 2.59
C LEU A 139 -0.81 11.60 1.24
N ALA A 140 -0.78 12.65 0.42
CA ALA A 140 -0.06 12.63 -0.85
C ALA A 140 1.43 12.92 -0.64
N LEU A 141 2.30 11.94 -0.89
CA LEU A 141 3.74 12.16 -0.93
C LEU A 141 4.20 12.58 -2.33
N PRO A 142 5.32 13.32 -2.45
CA PRO A 142 6.01 13.43 -3.73
C PRO A 142 6.36 12.03 -4.25
N ARG A 143 6.08 11.78 -5.53
CA ARG A 143 6.46 10.52 -6.18
C ARG A 143 7.97 10.37 -6.13
N TRP A 144 8.44 9.26 -5.57
CA TRP A 144 9.86 8.97 -5.50
C TRP A 144 10.40 8.52 -6.85
N ASP A 145 11.55 9.08 -7.23
CA ASP A 145 12.20 8.94 -8.52
C ASP A 145 13.38 7.96 -8.51
N GLY A 146 13.65 7.32 -7.36
CA GLY A 146 14.78 6.40 -7.20
C GLY A 146 16.05 7.04 -6.62
N GLY A 147 16.02 8.32 -6.22
CA GLY A 147 17.16 9.01 -5.61
C GLY A 147 17.58 8.40 -4.26
N SER A 148 18.89 8.15 -4.08
CA SER A 148 19.49 7.59 -2.84
C SER A 148 19.56 8.57 -1.68
N GLU A 149 19.52 9.87 -1.97
CA GLU A 149 19.54 10.93 -0.96
C GLU A 149 18.15 11.29 -0.43
N ASP A 150 17.11 10.57 -0.86
CA ASP A 150 15.77 10.74 -0.30
C ASP A 150 15.76 10.41 1.20
N ARG A 151 15.07 11.25 1.96
CA ARG A 151 14.92 11.11 3.42
C ARG A 151 13.46 11.14 3.87
N ALA A 152 12.50 11.01 2.96
CA ALA A 152 11.10 11.22 3.29
C ALA A 152 10.48 10.12 4.18
N LEU A 153 11.15 8.96 4.30
CA LEU A 153 10.71 7.84 5.13
C LEU A 153 11.50 7.69 6.45
N TYR A 154 12.39 8.63 6.78
CA TYR A 154 13.12 8.65 8.06
C TYR A 154 12.35 9.42 9.13
#